data_AF-A0A942MH58-F1
#
_entry.id   AF-A0A942MH58-F1
#
_cell.length_a   1.000
_cell.length_b   1.000
_cell.length_c   1.000
_cell.angle_alpha   90.00
_cell.angle_beta   90.00
_cell.angle_gamma   90.00
#
_symmetry.space_group_name_H-M   'P 1'
#
loop_
_entity.id
_entity.type
_entity.pdbx_description
1 polymer ?
#
loop_
_entity_poly.entity_id
_entity_poly.type
_entity_poly.pdbx_seq_one_letter_code
_entity_poly.pdbx_strand_id
1 'polypeptide(L)' 'MRTIICDLLGIEYPIIQGGMAWVSTGELAAAVSEAGGLGIIAAGNAPADY' A
#
# COMPACT_ATOMS: atom_id res chain seq x y z
N MET A 1 -10.59 -11.18 10.44
CA MET A 1 -9.51 -11.51 11.40
C MET A 1 -8.71 -10.24 11.62
N ARG A 2 -8.60 -9.75 12.86
CA ARG A 2 -7.82 -8.55 13.21
C ARG A 2 -6.51 -8.99 13.86
N THR A 3 -5.40 -8.37 13.49
CA THR A 3 -4.06 -8.66 14.04
C THR A 3 -3.40 -7.38 14.54
N ILE A 4 -2.27 -7.51 15.24
CA ILE A 4 -1.48 -6.37 15.72
C ILE A 4 -1.06 -5.39 14.61
N ILE A 5 -0.95 -5.87 13.37
CA ILE A 5 -0.59 -5.07 12.20
C ILE A 5 -1.73 -4.12 11.82
N CYS A 6 -2.98 -4.55 11.97
CA CYS A 6 -4.15 -3.70 11.75
C CYS A 6 -4.17 -2.51 12.71
N ASP A 7 -3.85 -2.74 13.99
CA ASP A 7 -3.82 -1.69 15.01
C ASP A 7 -2.64 -0.74 14.83
N LEU A 8 -1.47 -1.27 14.47
CA LEU A 8 -0.27 -0.47 14.24
C LEU A 8 -0.39 0.47 13.03
N LEU A 9 -1.01 -0.01 11.94
CA LEU A 9 -1.07 0.70 10.66
C LEU A 9 -2.42 1.39 10.41
N GLY A 10 -3.42 1.18 11.25
CA GLY A 10 -4.76 1.75 11.08
C GLY A 10 -5.56 1.16 9.91
N ILE A 11 -5.31 -0.10 9.56
CA ILE A 11 -5.96 -0.80 8.43
C ILE A 11 -7.01 -1.82 8.92
N GLU A 12 -7.98 -2.15 8.07
CA GLU A 12 -9.05 -3.10 8.38
C GLU A 12 -8.58 -4.55 8.20
N TYR A 13 -7.88 -4.81 7.09
CA TYR A 13 -7.40 -6.13 6.72
C TYR A 13 -5.88 -6.20 6.88
N PRO A 14 -5.33 -7.29 7.44
CA PRO A 14 -3.88 -7.49 7.54
C PRO A 14 -3.29 -7.92 6.18
N ILE A 15 -3.63 -7.18 5.12
CA ILE A 15 -3.23 -7.42 3.73
C ILE A 15 -2.43 -6.20 3.27
N ILE A 16 -1.22 -6.48 2.78
CA ILE A 16 -0.29 -5.47 2.32
C ILE A 16 -0.03 -5.72 0.84
N GLN A 17 -0.22 -4.70 0.01
CA GLN A 17 0.12 -4.76 -1.40
C GLN A 17 1.65 -4.67 -1.55
N GLY A 18 2.24 -5.59 -2.31
CA GLY A 18 3.70 -5.67 -2.46
C GLY A 18 4.25 -4.51 -3.29
N GLY A 19 5.23 -3.76 -2.76
CA GLY A 19 5.88 -2.67 -3.48
C GLY A 19 6.66 -3.16 -4.71
N MET A 20 6.04 -3.03 -5.89
CA MET A 20 6.58 -3.41 -7.19
C MET A 20 6.79 -2.15 -8.04
N ALA A 21 8.05 -1.82 -8.33
CA ALA A 21 8.40 -0.70 -9.20
C ALA A 21 7.66 -0.79 -10.54
N TRP A 22 7.17 0.35 -11.04
CA TRP A 22 6.40 0.49 -12.29
C TRP A 22 4.99 -0.14 -12.31
N VAL A 23 4.63 -0.97 -11.32
CA VAL A 23 3.30 -1.59 -11.20
C VAL A 23 2.50 -0.94 -10.07
N SER A 24 3.17 -0.59 -8.97
CA SER A 24 2.53 -0.02 -7.78
C SER A 24 2.36 1.49 -7.93
N THR A 25 1.52 1.87 -8.89
CA THR A 25 1.12 3.25 -9.14
C THR A 25 0.29 3.80 -7.97
N GLY A 26 0.11 5.12 -7.93
CA GLY A 26 -0.78 5.77 -6.97
C GLY A 26 -2.21 5.22 -7.03
N GLU A 27 -2.71 4.88 -8.22
CA GLU A 27 -4.06 4.32 -8.41
C GLU A 27 -4.20 2.93 -7.76
N LEU A 28 -3.23 2.04 -7.96
CA LEU A 28 -3.25 0.71 -7.34
C LEU A 28 -3.13 0.80 -5.82
N ALA A 29 -2.21 1.65 -5.32
CA ALA A 29 -2.05 1.87 -3.89
C ALA A 29 -3.32 2.46 -3.26
N ALA A 30 -3.95 3.45 -3.92
CA ALA A 30 -5.21 4.03 -3.46
C ALA A 30 -6.33 2.98 -3.41
N ALA A 31 -6.51 2.18 -4.47
CA ALA A 31 -7.54 1.15 -4.52
C ALA A 31 -7.41 0.12 -3.38
N VAL A 32 -6.18 -0.28 -3.03
CA VAL A 32 -5.94 -1.21 -1.91
C VAL A 32 -6.23 -0.56 -0.56
N SER A 33 -5.80 0.70 -0.38
CA SER A 33 -6.05 1.44 0.87
C SER A 33 -7.54 1.70 1.09
N GLU A 34 -8.28 2.09 0.04
CA GLU A 34 -9.75 2.27 0.08
C GLU A 34 -10.48 0.95 0.37
N ALA A 35 -9.94 -0.19 -0.09
CA ALA A 35 -10.46 -1.51 0.25
C ALA A 35 -10.12 -1.97 1.69
N GLY A 36 -9.42 -1.14 2.48
CA GLY A 36 -9.09 -1.40 3.88
C GLY A 36 -7.76 -2.12 4.12
N GLY A 37 -6.93 -2.32 3.10
CA GLY A 37 -5.56 -2.84 3.23
C GLY A 37 -4.50 -1.74 3.32
N LEU A 38 -3.22 -2.11 3.24
CA LEU A 38 -2.13 -1.15 3.06
C LEU A 38 -1.67 -1.14 1.58
N GLY A 39 -1.99 -0.06 0.87
CA GLY A 39 -1.43 0.22 -0.46
C GLY A 39 -0.05 0.87 -0.37
N ILE A 40 0.88 0.46 -1.25
CA ILE A 40 2.26 0.96 -1.27
C ILE A 40 2.57 1.55 -2.63
N ILE A 41 3.02 2.80 -2.69
CA ILE A 41 3.60 3.37 -3.91
C ILE A 41 5.08 2.98 -3.96
N ALA A 42 5.48 2.28 -5.02
CA ALA A 42 6.86 1.84 -5.18
C ALA A 42 7.66 2.86 -6.01
N ALA A 43 8.44 3.71 -5.34
CA ALA A 43 9.27 4.72 -6.00
C ALA A 43 10.34 4.08 -6.91
N GLY A 44 10.92 2.93 -6.54
CA GLY A 44 11.95 2.27 -7.36
C GLY A 44 13.12 3.21 -7.66
N ASN A 45 13.35 3.49 -8.95
CA ASN A 45 14.36 4.44 -9.44
C ASN A 45 13.74 5.77 -9.93
N ALA A 46 12.49 6.07 -9.55
CA ALA A 46 11.85 7.32 -9.91
C ALA A 46 12.60 8.52 -9.30
N PRO A 47 12.65 9.66 -10.00
CA PRO A 47 13.18 10.89 -9.43
C PRO A 47 12.27 11.40 -8.30
N ALA A 48 12.78 12.30 -7.47
CA ALA A 48 12.07 12.77 -6.26
C ALA A 48 10.80 13.59 -6.55
N ASP A 49 10.66 14.09 -7.78
CA ASP A 49 9.55 14.92 -8.27
C ASP A 49 8.49 14.12 -9.04
N TYR A 50 8.61 12.79 -9.06
CA TYR A 50 7.64 11.87 -9.68
C TYR A 50 6.29 11.83 -8.97
#